data_AF-A0A811GBE8-F1
#
_entry.id   AF-A0A811GBE8-F1
#
_cell.length_a   1.000
_cell.length_b   1.000
_cell.length_c   1.000
_cell.angle_alpha   90.00
_cell.angle_beta   90.00
_cell.angle_gamma   90.00
#
_symmetry.space_group_name_H-M   'P 1'
#
loop_
_entity.id
_entity.type
_entity.pdbx_description
1 polymer ?
#
loop_
_entity_poly.entity_id
_entity_poly.type
_entity_poly.pdbx_seq_one_letter_code
_entity_poly.pdbx_strand_id
1 'polypeptide(L)'
;MCANFKPLTLDQIRDLNLPDIPFEYPDEVYPNYELPLLFKSDQGLEWRKVHFGLIPKWAEDKNIALKTYNARNETLLQKPSFSEAIMKCKFGVIPVNEFYESKYFDSKPQRWGVRRKDGNAIYIAALYEIARLGDEIVRSATMITMDAIDHPMMKEFHEPGSVKRSVIVIPHERLDEWLGWNSPDIHSFVEGFPEAEFECSHVPKAIIRKTSPQLNFFD
;
A
#
# COMPACT_ATOMS: atom_id res chain seq x y z
N MET A 1 4.33 -8.76 -4.76
CA MET A 1 3.68 -7.97 -3.67
C MET A 1 3.40 -6.58 -4.23
N CYS A 2 2.28 -5.97 -3.84
CA CYS A 2 1.82 -4.70 -4.36
C CYS A 2 2.87 -3.59 -4.16
N ALA A 3 3.36 -3.03 -5.25
CA ALA A 3 4.33 -1.93 -5.22
C ALA A 3 3.78 -0.67 -5.89
N ASN A 4 2.53 -0.69 -6.37
CA ASN A 4 2.01 0.37 -7.20
C ASN A 4 0.51 0.52 -7.02
N PHE A 5 0.04 1.76 -6.85
CA PHE A 5 -1.37 2.06 -6.68
C PHE A 5 -1.67 3.51 -7.06
N LYS A 6 -2.94 3.82 -7.29
CA LYS A 6 -3.48 5.18 -7.33
C LYS A 6 -4.12 5.49 -5.98
N PRO A 7 -3.73 6.58 -5.29
CA PRO A 7 -4.43 7.02 -4.08
C PRO A 7 -5.91 7.29 -4.35
N LEU A 8 -6.69 7.40 -3.28
CA LEU A 8 -8.09 7.81 -3.36
C LEU A 8 -8.28 9.17 -4.07
N THR A 9 -9.42 9.34 -4.73
CA THR A 9 -9.80 10.59 -5.41
C THR A 9 -10.47 11.57 -4.46
N LEU A 10 -10.58 12.84 -4.86
CA LEU A 10 -11.32 13.86 -4.10
C LEU A 10 -12.80 13.51 -3.94
N ASP A 11 -13.41 12.91 -4.95
CA ASP A 11 -14.81 12.47 -4.88
C ASP A 11 -14.96 11.33 -3.87
N GLN A 12 -14.03 10.37 -3.86
CA GLN A 12 -14.01 9.31 -2.84
C GLN A 12 -13.83 9.86 -1.41
N ILE A 13 -13.01 10.89 -1.21
CA ILE A 13 -12.88 11.55 0.11
C ILE A 13 -14.23 12.09 0.57
N ARG A 14 -14.97 12.77 -0.31
CA ARG A 14 -16.29 13.35 -0.02
C ARG A 14 -17.34 12.28 0.23
N ASP A 15 -17.41 11.27 -0.64
CA ASP A 15 -18.40 10.19 -0.56
C ASP A 15 -18.23 9.34 0.71
N LEU A 16 -16.98 9.18 1.16
CA LEU A 16 -16.65 8.47 2.40
C LEU A 16 -16.69 9.37 3.65
N ASN A 17 -17.07 10.65 3.50
CA ASN A 17 -17.10 11.65 4.57
C ASN A 17 -15.78 11.69 5.38
N LEU A 18 -14.65 11.58 4.67
CA LEU A 18 -13.31 11.68 5.25
C LEU A 18 -12.91 13.16 5.36
N PRO A 19 -12.04 13.53 6.31
CA PRO A 19 -11.52 14.90 6.37
C PRO A 19 -10.74 15.25 5.08
N ASP A 20 -10.67 16.53 4.75
CA ASP A 20 -9.87 16.98 3.60
C ASP A 20 -8.38 16.70 3.83
N ILE A 21 -7.67 16.31 2.76
CA ILE A 21 -6.22 16.10 2.79
C ILE A 21 -5.53 17.47 2.60
N PRO A 22 -4.77 17.98 3.58
CA PRO A 22 -4.22 19.35 3.53
C PRO A 22 -2.91 19.45 2.75
N PHE A 23 -2.61 18.48 1.89
CA PHE A 23 -1.34 18.40 1.16
C PHE A 23 -1.50 17.68 -0.18
N GLU A 24 -0.63 18.01 -1.13
CA GLU A 24 -0.55 17.32 -2.42
C GLU A 24 0.04 15.92 -2.28
N TYR A 25 -0.42 15.02 -3.14
CA TYR A 25 0.07 13.65 -3.30
C TYR A 25 0.02 13.28 -4.80
N PRO A 26 0.89 12.35 -5.26
CA PRO A 26 0.96 11.99 -6.67
C PRO A 26 -0.25 11.17 -7.11
N ASP A 27 -0.60 11.24 -8.40
CA ASP A 27 -1.67 10.44 -9.00
C ASP A 27 -1.41 8.93 -8.90
N GLU A 28 -0.14 8.54 -8.88
CA GLU A 28 0.30 7.15 -8.82
C GLU A 28 1.53 7.02 -7.93
N VAL A 29 1.49 6.07 -6.99
CA VAL A 29 2.51 5.88 -5.94
C VAL A 29 3.34 4.62 -6.22
N TYR A 30 4.64 4.72 -5.94
CA TYR A 30 5.65 3.66 -6.02
C TYR A 30 6.50 3.62 -4.74
N PRO A 31 7.27 2.55 -4.46
CA PRO A 31 8.13 2.54 -3.28
C PRO A 31 9.07 3.76 -3.28
N ASN A 32 9.33 4.32 -2.10
CA ASN A 32 10.01 5.60 -1.87
C ASN A 32 9.25 6.88 -2.25
N TYR A 33 8.00 6.80 -2.71
CA TYR A 33 7.18 8.00 -2.89
C TYR A 33 6.56 8.40 -1.55
N GLU A 34 5.99 9.60 -1.49
CA GLU A 34 5.12 10.00 -0.38
C GLU A 34 3.65 9.68 -0.71
N LEU A 35 2.89 9.28 0.30
CA LEU A 35 1.47 8.93 0.19
C LEU A 35 0.65 9.51 1.37
N PRO A 36 -0.68 9.68 1.20
CA PRO A 36 -1.58 9.97 2.31
C PRO A 36 -1.83 8.69 3.12
N LEU A 37 -1.54 8.74 4.42
CA LEU A 37 -1.93 7.73 5.41
C LEU A 37 -3.06 8.30 6.26
N LEU A 38 -4.14 7.53 6.40
CA LEU A 38 -5.22 7.81 7.34
C LEU A 38 -5.00 7.01 8.62
N PHE A 39 -5.09 7.67 9.77
CA PHE A 39 -5.00 7.04 11.08
C PHE A 39 -5.93 7.74 12.08
N LYS A 40 -6.13 7.15 13.26
CA LYS A 40 -6.95 7.74 14.32
C LYS A 40 -6.06 8.30 15.42
N SER A 41 -6.25 9.58 15.74
CA SER A 41 -5.66 10.26 16.89
C SER A 41 -6.72 10.52 17.96
N ASP A 42 -6.32 11.15 19.06
CA ASP A 42 -7.24 11.63 20.09
C ASP A 42 -8.23 12.71 19.57
N GLN A 43 -7.94 13.32 18.42
CA GLN A 43 -8.79 14.32 17.76
C GLN A 43 -9.71 13.72 16.70
N GLY A 44 -9.62 12.42 16.44
CA GLY A 44 -10.39 11.71 15.42
C GLY A 44 -9.54 11.25 14.23
N LEU A 45 -10.15 11.14 13.06
CA LEU A 45 -9.45 10.73 11.84
C LEU A 45 -8.52 11.85 11.35
N GLU A 46 -7.27 11.49 11.07
CA GLU A 46 -6.26 12.44 10.61
C GLU A 46 -5.45 11.89 9.42
N TRP A 47 -5.09 12.80 8.53
CA TRP A 47 -4.17 12.53 7.44
C TRP A 47 -2.73 12.89 7.80
N ARG A 48 -1.78 12.04 7.39
CA ARG A 48 -0.36 12.38 7.36
C ARG A 48 0.24 12.00 6.02
N LYS A 49 1.09 12.90 5.51
CA LYS A 49 2.01 12.56 4.42
C LYS A 49 3.12 11.69 5.01
N VAL A 50 3.31 10.50 4.43
CA VAL A 50 4.30 9.52 4.88
C VAL A 50 5.06 8.93 3.72
N HIS A 51 6.29 8.50 3.97
CA HIS A 51 7.13 7.78 3.02
C HIS A 51 6.62 6.33 2.83
N PHE A 52 6.49 5.87 1.58
CA PHE A 52 6.06 4.52 1.26
C PHE A 52 7.22 3.53 1.35
N GLY A 53 7.18 2.70 2.39
CA GLY A 53 8.30 1.91 2.88
C GLY A 53 8.66 2.32 4.29
N LEU A 54 8.39 1.44 5.26
CA LEU A 54 8.61 1.71 6.67
C LEU A 54 10.09 1.92 6.96
N ILE A 55 10.42 3.02 7.63
CA ILE A 55 11.77 3.37 8.06
C ILE A 55 11.83 3.15 9.58
N PRO A 56 12.48 2.06 10.04
CA PRO A 56 12.63 1.78 11.46
C PRO A 56 13.50 2.82 12.14
N LYS A 57 13.34 3.00 13.45
CA LYS A 57 14.08 4.02 14.22
C LYS A 57 15.60 3.86 14.25
N TRP A 58 16.08 2.65 13.99
CA TRP A 58 17.51 2.33 13.93
C TRP A 58 18.11 2.55 12.53
N ALA A 59 17.29 2.87 11.52
CA ALA A 59 17.79 3.08 10.17
C ALA A 59 18.67 4.34 10.09
N GLU A 60 19.73 4.25 9.29
CA GLU A 60 20.66 5.38 9.05
C GLU A 60 20.19 6.23 7.86
N ASP A 61 19.45 5.64 6.93
CA ASP A 61 18.96 6.29 5.72
C ASP A 61 17.55 5.79 5.31
N LYS A 62 17.00 6.38 4.25
CA LYS A 62 15.68 6.04 3.70
C LYS A 62 15.72 4.83 2.76
N ASN A 63 16.88 4.29 2.39
CA ASN A 63 16.99 3.22 1.38
C ASN A 63 16.33 1.92 1.83
N ILE A 64 16.21 1.69 3.14
CA ILE A 64 15.51 0.53 3.69
C ILE A 64 14.04 0.45 3.22
N ALA A 65 13.41 1.59 2.92
CA ALA A 65 12.04 1.69 2.44
C ALA A 65 11.77 0.87 1.16
N LEU A 66 12.76 0.72 0.28
CA LEU A 66 12.69 -0.15 -0.91
C LEU A 66 12.52 -1.63 -0.58
N LYS A 67 12.72 -2.03 0.68
CA LYS A 67 12.59 -3.42 1.16
C LYS A 67 11.48 -3.59 2.19
N THR A 68 10.83 -2.51 2.61
CA THR A 68 9.86 -2.49 3.72
C THR A 68 8.53 -1.82 3.34
N TYR A 69 8.26 -1.62 2.04
CA TYR A 69 6.96 -1.10 1.56
C TYR A 69 5.80 -2.10 1.69
N ASN A 70 6.11 -3.39 1.83
CA ASN A 70 5.18 -4.42 2.28
C ASN A 70 5.72 -5.16 3.50
N ALA A 71 4.85 -5.46 4.44
CA ALA A 71 5.09 -6.28 5.61
C ALA A 71 4.20 -7.53 5.56
N ARG A 72 4.79 -8.71 5.74
CA ARG A 72 4.06 -9.98 5.77
C ARG A 72 3.47 -10.18 7.16
N ASN A 73 2.15 -10.34 7.28
CA ASN A 73 1.47 -10.51 8.56
C ASN A 73 2.11 -11.63 9.42
N GLU A 74 2.55 -12.71 8.77
CA GLU A 74 3.12 -13.91 9.40
C GLU A 74 4.45 -13.62 10.12
N THR A 75 5.13 -12.52 9.75
CA THR A 75 6.47 -12.19 10.24
C THR A 75 6.56 -10.81 10.90
N LEU A 76 5.43 -10.14 11.16
CA LEU A 76 5.39 -8.77 11.70
C LEU A 76 6.14 -8.65 13.03
N LEU A 77 5.92 -9.60 13.94
CA LEU A 77 6.51 -9.59 15.28
C LEU A 77 7.99 -10.00 15.28
N GLN A 78 8.43 -10.75 14.28
CA GLN A 78 9.76 -11.33 14.20
C GLN A 78 10.75 -10.40 13.48
N LYS A 79 10.28 -9.57 12.55
CA LYS A 79 11.15 -8.70 11.74
C LYS A 79 11.44 -7.40 12.48
N PRO A 80 12.73 -7.05 12.74
CA PRO A 80 13.11 -5.81 13.45
C PRO A 80 12.64 -4.53 12.77
N SER A 81 12.33 -4.59 11.46
CA SER A 81 11.79 -3.45 10.75
C SER A 81 10.36 -3.10 11.20
N PHE A 82 9.55 -4.10 11.56
CA PHE A 82 8.10 -3.93 11.80
C PHE A 82 7.71 -4.15 13.26
N SER A 83 8.50 -4.92 14.02
CA SER A 83 8.15 -5.40 15.36
C SER A 83 7.80 -4.29 16.34
N GLU A 84 8.52 -3.17 16.33
CA GLU A 84 8.20 -2.03 17.20
C GLU A 84 6.84 -1.38 16.83
N ALA A 85 6.56 -1.22 15.53
CA ALA A 85 5.32 -0.58 15.07
C ALA A 85 4.08 -1.43 15.43
N ILE A 86 4.15 -2.75 15.21
CA ILE A 86 3.04 -3.66 15.56
C ILE A 86 2.87 -3.79 17.07
N MET A 87 3.96 -3.90 17.85
CA MET A 87 3.89 -3.98 19.32
C MET A 87 3.31 -2.72 19.95
N LYS A 88 3.47 -1.57 19.28
CA LYS A 88 2.92 -0.28 19.70
C LYS A 88 1.58 0.04 19.03
N CYS A 89 0.98 -0.91 18.32
CA CYS A 89 -0.33 -0.76 17.68
C CYS A 89 -0.43 0.47 16.77
N LYS A 90 0.62 0.76 16.00
CA LYS A 90 0.67 1.91 15.08
C LYS A 90 -0.07 1.62 13.79
N PHE A 91 -1.38 1.49 13.89
CA PHE A 91 -2.26 1.14 12.78
C PHE A 91 -2.71 2.36 12.00
N GLY A 92 -2.72 2.21 10.68
CA GLY A 92 -3.30 3.15 9.74
C GLY A 92 -3.91 2.40 8.56
N VAL A 93 -4.52 3.14 7.64
CA VAL A 93 -4.88 2.61 6.33
C VAL A 93 -4.25 3.48 5.25
N ILE A 94 -3.89 2.85 4.13
CA ILE A 94 -3.52 3.51 2.89
C ILE A 94 -4.74 3.41 1.97
N PRO A 95 -5.57 4.46 1.85
CA PRO A 95 -6.75 4.42 1.00
C PRO A 95 -6.36 4.58 -0.47
N VAL A 96 -6.80 3.65 -1.31
CA VAL A 96 -6.45 3.62 -2.73
C VAL A 96 -7.69 3.50 -3.59
N ASN A 97 -7.70 4.19 -4.73
CA ASN A 97 -8.74 4.00 -5.74
C ASN A 97 -8.55 2.66 -6.46
N GLU A 98 -7.31 2.31 -6.77
CA GLU A 98 -6.94 1.11 -7.51
C GLU A 98 -5.50 0.73 -7.14
N PHE A 99 -5.23 -0.56 -6.91
CA PHE A 99 -3.86 -1.06 -6.78
C PHE A 99 -3.49 -1.94 -7.97
N TYR A 100 -2.20 -2.06 -8.25
CA TYR A 100 -1.69 -2.75 -9.44
C TYR A 100 -0.84 -3.94 -9.08
N GLU A 101 -1.11 -5.05 -9.76
CA GLU A 101 -0.35 -6.29 -9.63
C GLU A 101 -0.01 -6.85 -11.01
N SER A 102 1.04 -7.66 -11.05
CA SER A 102 1.49 -8.29 -12.29
C SER A 102 0.76 -9.61 -12.51
N LYS A 103 0.10 -9.76 -13.66
CA LYS A 103 -0.42 -11.04 -14.15
C LYS A 103 0.48 -11.53 -15.29
N TYR A 104 0.80 -12.81 -15.32
CA TYR A 104 1.76 -13.36 -16.27
C TYR A 104 1.04 -14.11 -17.39
N PHE A 105 1.37 -13.77 -18.63
CA PHE A 105 0.91 -14.44 -19.84
C PHE A 105 2.14 -14.78 -20.69
N ASP A 106 2.31 -16.04 -21.08
CA ASP A 106 3.52 -16.52 -21.77
C ASP A 106 4.84 -16.07 -21.12
N SER A 107 4.90 -16.17 -19.78
CA SER A 107 6.01 -15.71 -18.94
C SER A 107 6.34 -14.22 -19.02
N LYS A 108 5.47 -13.39 -19.60
CA LYS A 108 5.61 -11.93 -19.65
C LYS A 108 4.68 -11.27 -18.63
N PRO A 109 5.19 -10.37 -17.77
CA PRO A 109 4.35 -9.64 -16.83
C PRO A 109 3.51 -8.60 -17.58
N GLN A 110 2.22 -8.59 -17.28
CA GLN A 110 1.29 -7.53 -17.65
C GLN A 110 0.81 -6.84 -16.39
N ARG A 111 0.64 -5.51 -16.46
CA ARG A 111 0.13 -4.73 -15.34
C ARG A 111 -1.38 -4.74 -15.35
N TRP A 112 -1.97 -5.16 -14.24
CA TRP A 112 -3.41 -5.24 -14.07
C TRP A 112 -3.81 -4.43 -12.84
N GLY A 113 -4.87 -3.64 -12.98
CA GLY A 113 -5.46 -2.86 -11.90
C GLY A 113 -6.57 -3.63 -11.22
N VAL A 114 -6.67 -3.50 -9.90
CA VAL A 114 -7.72 -4.06 -9.05
C VAL A 114 -8.41 -2.91 -8.31
N ARG A 115 -9.72 -2.82 -8.44
CA ARG A 115 -10.56 -1.78 -7.82
C ARG A 115 -11.90 -2.35 -7.35
N ARG A 116 -12.60 -1.61 -6.49
CA ARG A 116 -13.99 -1.94 -6.12
C ARG A 116 -14.94 -1.60 -7.28
N LYS A 117 -15.95 -2.44 -7.49
CA LYS A 117 -17.00 -2.22 -8.50
C LYS A 117 -17.96 -1.08 -8.15
N ASP A 118 -18.11 -0.80 -6.85
CA ASP A 118 -18.96 0.28 -6.35
C ASP A 118 -18.33 1.67 -6.46
N GLY A 119 -17.06 1.75 -6.91
CA GLY A 119 -16.32 3.01 -7.04
C GLY A 119 -15.75 3.55 -5.73
N ASN A 120 -15.97 2.88 -4.59
CA ASN A 120 -15.40 3.29 -3.31
C ASN A 120 -13.89 3.01 -3.23
N ALA A 121 -13.21 3.74 -2.35
CA ALA A 121 -11.80 3.49 -2.07
C ALA A 121 -11.59 2.14 -1.36
N ILE A 122 -10.42 1.54 -1.56
CA ILE A 122 -9.94 0.36 -0.85
C ILE A 122 -9.09 0.83 0.34
N TYR A 123 -9.42 0.40 1.55
CA TYR A 123 -8.57 0.64 2.71
C TYR A 123 -7.55 -0.48 2.88
N ILE A 124 -6.31 -0.25 2.42
CA ILE A 124 -5.23 -1.21 2.63
C ILE A 124 -4.71 -1.07 4.07
N ALA A 125 -4.70 -2.16 4.82
CA ALA A 125 -4.16 -2.19 6.18
C ALA A 125 -2.69 -1.79 6.19
N ALA A 126 -2.31 -0.91 7.11
CA ALA A 126 -0.95 -0.39 7.19
C ALA A 126 -0.42 -0.30 8.63
N LEU A 127 0.90 -0.38 8.75
CA LEU A 127 1.63 0.07 9.92
C LEU A 127 2.41 1.34 9.60
N TYR A 128 2.56 2.22 10.59
CA TYR A 128 3.38 3.41 10.47
C TYR A 128 4.47 3.51 11.53
N GLU A 129 5.52 4.27 11.23
CA GLU A 129 6.62 4.57 12.15
C GLU A 129 7.11 6.01 11.96
N ILE A 130 7.58 6.60 13.05
CA ILE A 130 8.22 7.91 13.11
C ILE A 130 9.67 7.69 13.54
N ALA A 131 10.60 7.95 12.63
CA ALA A 131 12.04 7.85 12.85
C ALA A 131 12.70 9.23 12.79
N ARG A 132 13.85 9.37 13.45
CA ARG A 132 14.71 10.56 13.35
C ARG A 132 15.98 10.18 12.58
N LEU A 133 16.20 10.80 11.43
CA LEU A 133 17.40 10.63 10.62
C LEU A 133 18.20 11.94 10.70
N GLY A 134 19.23 11.97 11.55
CA GLY A 134 19.94 13.21 11.88
C GLY A 134 18.99 14.23 12.51
N ASP A 135 18.74 15.35 11.81
CA ASP A 135 17.78 16.39 12.23
C ASP A 135 16.40 16.29 11.57
N GLU A 136 16.20 15.32 10.68
CA GLU A 136 14.94 15.10 9.99
C GLU A 136 14.04 14.13 10.78
N ILE A 137 12.77 14.51 10.98
CA ILE A 137 11.73 13.58 11.43
C ILE A 137 11.02 13.00 10.21
N VAL A 138 11.16 11.69 10.02
CA VAL A 138 10.56 10.96 8.90
C VAL A 138 9.39 10.14 9.39
N ARG A 139 8.22 10.35 8.79
CA ARG A 139 7.05 9.49 8.95
C ARG A 139 7.01 8.53 7.78
N SER A 140 6.77 7.25 8.05
CA SER A 140 6.77 6.21 7.03
C SER A 140 5.69 5.19 7.28
N ALA A 141 5.24 4.50 6.24
CA ALA A 141 4.24 3.45 6.35
C ALA A 141 4.54 2.26 5.43
N THR A 142 4.00 1.10 5.79
CA THR A 142 4.06 -0.15 5.03
C THR A 142 2.67 -0.75 4.89
N MET A 143 2.41 -1.37 3.75
CA MET A 143 1.21 -2.19 3.55
C MET A 143 1.36 -3.53 4.25
N ILE A 144 0.34 -3.97 4.97
CA ILE A 144 0.30 -5.33 5.50
C ILE A 144 -0.25 -6.27 4.44
N THR A 145 0.43 -7.39 4.26
CA THR A 145 0.10 -8.40 3.25
C THR A 145 -0.23 -9.73 3.88
N MET A 146 -1.02 -10.51 3.18
CA MET A 146 -1.39 -11.88 3.51
C MET A 146 -1.06 -12.85 2.40
N ASP A 147 -1.05 -14.14 2.75
CA ASP A 147 -1.02 -15.21 1.77
C ASP A 147 -2.30 -15.14 0.92
N ALA A 148 -2.17 -15.44 -0.37
CA ALA A 148 -3.26 -15.35 -1.32
C ALA A 148 -3.32 -16.57 -2.23
N ILE A 149 -2.76 -17.73 -1.82
CA ILE A 149 -2.75 -18.93 -2.65
C ILE A 149 -4.16 -19.43 -2.96
N ASP A 150 -5.06 -19.32 -1.99
CA ASP A 150 -6.46 -19.74 -2.11
C ASP A 150 -7.44 -18.59 -2.42
N HIS A 151 -6.92 -17.35 -2.56
CA HIS A 151 -7.78 -16.20 -2.85
C HIS A 151 -8.33 -16.30 -4.29
N PRO A 152 -9.65 -16.21 -4.52
CA PRO A 152 -10.26 -16.46 -5.82
C PRO A 152 -9.68 -15.61 -6.96
N MET A 153 -9.52 -14.30 -6.74
CA MET A 153 -8.88 -13.39 -7.69
C MET A 153 -7.34 -13.36 -7.59
N MET A 154 -6.78 -13.12 -6.39
CA MET A 154 -5.36 -12.81 -6.21
C MET A 154 -4.40 -13.98 -6.46
N LYS A 155 -4.87 -15.23 -6.47
CA LYS A 155 -4.06 -16.41 -6.82
C LYS A 155 -3.52 -16.37 -8.26
N GLU A 156 -4.15 -15.62 -9.15
CA GLU A 156 -3.76 -15.49 -10.56
C GLU A 156 -2.63 -14.46 -10.78
N PHE A 157 -2.29 -13.67 -9.76
CA PHE A 157 -1.28 -12.62 -9.83
C PHE A 157 0.09 -13.11 -9.33
N HIS A 158 1.13 -12.30 -9.55
CA HIS A 158 2.55 -12.62 -9.33
C HIS A 158 3.08 -13.72 -10.26
N GLU A 159 4.41 -13.82 -10.32
CA GLU A 159 5.11 -14.78 -11.18
C GLU A 159 4.67 -16.23 -10.90
N PRO A 160 4.58 -17.11 -11.93
CA PRO A 160 4.38 -18.53 -11.72
C PRO A 160 5.41 -19.14 -10.78
N GLY A 161 4.98 -20.01 -9.86
CA GLY A 161 5.86 -20.65 -8.86
C GLY A 161 6.28 -19.75 -7.68
N SER A 162 5.93 -18.46 -7.69
CA SER A 162 6.14 -17.57 -6.54
C SER A 162 5.00 -17.69 -5.53
N VAL A 163 5.31 -17.38 -4.26
CA VAL A 163 4.30 -17.26 -3.19
C VAL A 163 3.30 -16.16 -3.56
N LYS A 164 2.02 -16.52 -3.60
CA LYS A 164 0.93 -15.60 -3.91
C LYS A 164 0.63 -14.73 -2.70
N ARG A 165 0.61 -13.42 -2.90
CA ARG A 165 0.37 -12.44 -1.83
C ARG A 165 -0.72 -11.47 -2.25
N SER A 166 -1.48 -10.99 -1.27
CA SER A 166 -2.37 -9.85 -1.42
C SER A 166 -2.11 -8.85 -0.32
N VAL A 167 -2.51 -7.61 -0.54
CA VAL A 167 -2.75 -6.66 0.55
C VAL A 167 -3.92 -7.17 1.40
N ILE A 168 -3.89 -6.84 2.69
CA ILE A 168 -5.06 -6.98 3.57
C ILE A 168 -5.97 -5.77 3.33
N VAL A 169 -7.25 -6.01 3.06
CA VAL A 169 -8.25 -4.96 2.87
C VAL A 169 -9.10 -4.87 4.13
N ILE A 170 -9.14 -3.69 4.73
CA ILE A 170 -10.01 -3.40 5.87
C ILE A 170 -11.40 -3.07 5.33
N PRO A 171 -12.45 -3.84 5.68
CA PRO A 171 -13.83 -3.50 5.35
C PRO A 171 -14.20 -2.12 5.88
N HIS A 172 -15.03 -1.38 5.14
CA HIS A 172 -15.36 0.02 5.48
C HIS A 172 -16.00 0.13 6.87
N GLU A 173 -16.86 -0.82 7.20
CA GLU A 173 -17.54 -0.97 8.48
C GLU A 173 -16.60 -1.33 9.65
N ARG A 174 -15.38 -1.83 9.36
CA ARG A 174 -14.36 -2.17 10.37
C ARG A 174 -13.23 -1.14 10.43
N LEU A 175 -13.34 -0.02 9.72
CA LEU A 175 -12.31 1.03 9.73
C LEU A 175 -12.03 1.55 11.14
N ASP A 176 -13.08 1.87 11.91
CA ASP A 176 -12.93 2.39 13.28
C ASP A 176 -12.34 1.34 14.23
N GLU A 177 -12.74 0.08 14.08
CA GLU A 177 -12.21 -1.05 14.83
C GLU A 177 -10.71 -1.25 14.57
N TRP A 178 -10.30 -1.22 13.29
CA TRP A 178 -8.90 -1.34 12.90
C TRP A 178 -8.04 -0.18 13.41
N LEU A 179 -8.49 1.06 13.21
CA LEU A 179 -7.73 2.25 13.64
C LEU A 179 -7.71 2.44 15.16
N GLY A 180 -8.69 1.88 15.87
CA GLY A 180 -8.73 1.82 17.34
C GLY A 180 -8.12 0.54 17.92
N TRP A 181 -7.60 -0.37 17.10
CA TRP A 181 -7.12 -1.67 17.54
C TRP A 181 -5.91 -1.51 18.47
N ASN A 182 -5.96 -2.17 19.62
CA ASN A 182 -4.96 -2.02 20.69
C ASN A 182 -4.21 -3.31 21.02
N SER A 183 -4.20 -4.25 20.07
CA SER A 183 -3.48 -5.52 20.18
C SER A 183 -2.52 -5.71 19.01
N PRO A 184 -1.33 -6.30 19.22
CA PRO A 184 -0.46 -6.70 18.13
C PRO A 184 -0.99 -7.92 17.35
N ASP A 185 -1.97 -8.64 17.90
CA ASP A 185 -2.66 -9.72 17.21
C ASP A 185 -3.72 -9.16 16.26
N ILE A 186 -3.47 -9.27 14.96
CA ILE A 186 -4.34 -8.76 13.90
C ILE A 186 -5.06 -9.90 13.16
N HIS A 187 -5.06 -11.13 13.68
CA HIS A 187 -5.58 -12.31 12.96
C HIS A 187 -7.02 -12.10 12.45
N SER A 188 -7.87 -11.42 13.23
CA SER A 188 -9.25 -11.11 12.83
C SER A 188 -9.37 -10.18 11.62
N PHE A 189 -8.28 -9.52 11.19
CA PHE A 189 -8.22 -8.67 10.00
C PHE A 189 -7.44 -9.31 8.85
N VAL A 190 -6.85 -10.50 9.03
CA VAL A 190 -6.05 -11.16 7.97
C VAL A 190 -6.99 -11.81 6.96
N GLU A 191 -7.65 -10.94 6.21
CA GLU A 191 -8.61 -11.28 5.18
C GLU A 191 -8.29 -10.48 3.90
N GLY A 192 -8.61 -11.10 2.77
CA GLY A 192 -8.48 -10.45 1.48
C GLY A 192 -9.66 -9.55 1.22
N PHE A 193 -10.27 -9.74 0.05
CA PHE A 193 -11.50 -9.06 -0.29
C PHE A 193 -12.44 -10.00 -1.05
N PRO A 194 -13.77 -9.82 -0.94
CA PRO A 194 -14.71 -10.63 -1.72
C PRO A 194 -14.56 -10.35 -3.21
N GLU A 195 -14.22 -11.37 -4.02
CA GLU A 195 -14.09 -11.22 -5.48
C GLU A 195 -15.35 -10.62 -6.12
N ALA A 196 -16.54 -10.92 -5.57
CA ALA A 196 -17.80 -10.39 -6.08
C ALA A 196 -17.85 -8.85 -6.05
N GLU A 197 -17.19 -8.20 -5.09
CA GLU A 197 -17.17 -6.74 -4.93
C GLU A 197 -16.08 -6.05 -5.76
N PHE A 198 -15.13 -6.81 -6.31
CA PHE A 198 -13.95 -6.28 -6.96
C PHE A 198 -13.90 -6.68 -8.42
N GLU A 199 -13.22 -5.87 -9.21
CA GLU A 199 -12.92 -6.15 -10.61
C GLU A 199 -11.44 -5.92 -10.88
N CYS A 200 -10.92 -6.62 -11.89
CA CYS A 200 -9.59 -6.37 -12.39
C CYS A 200 -9.59 -6.14 -13.90
N SER A 201 -8.67 -5.29 -14.37
CA SER A 201 -8.55 -4.96 -15.79
C SER A 201 -7.09 -4.79 -16.20
N HIS A 202 -6.77 -5.04 -17.48
CA HIS A 202 -5.44 -4.83 -18.01
C HIS A 202 -5.16 -3.32 -18.16
N VAL A 203 -4.16 -2.80 -17.45
CA VAL A 203 -3.80 -1.38 -17.42
C VAL A 203 -2.33 -1.21 -17.81
N PRO A 204 -1.98 -1.34 -19.11
CA PRO A 204 -0.62 -1.18 -19.56
C PRO A 204 -0.11 0.24 -19.26
N LYS A 205 1.14 0.35 -18.81
CA LYS A 205 1.75 1.67 -18.64
C LYS A 205 1.92 2.33 -20.00
N ALA A 206 1.65 3.63 -20.08
CA ALA A 206 1.95 4.42 -21.27
C ALA A 206 3.46 4.32 -21.57
N ILE A 207 3.81 3.92 -22.80
CA ILE A 207 5.19 3.90 -23.25
C ILE A 207 5.59 5.35 -23.54
N ILE A 208 6.27 5.98 -22.59
CA ILE A 208 6.93 7.27 -22.84
C ILE A 208 8.12 6.98 -23.76
N ARG A 209 7.95 7.21 -25.07
CA ARG A 209 9.09 7.20 -26.00
C ARG A 209 10.02 8.34 -25.62
N LYS A 210 11.16 8.02 -25.01
CA LYS A 210 12.24 9.01 -24.86
C LYS A 210 12.78 9.31 -26.26
N THR A 211 12.49 10.50 -26.78
CA THR A 211 13.23 11.04 -27.92
C THR A 211 14.63 11.37 -27.43
N SER A 212 15.57 10.42 -27.50
CA SER A 212 16.97 10.73 -27.24
C SER A 212 17.50 11.53 -28.43
N PRO A 213 18.00 12.76 -28.25
CA PRO A 213 18.65 13.52 -29.32
C PRO A 213 20.08 13.02 -29.56
N GLN A 214 20.32 11.71 -29.47
CA GLN A 214 21.56 11.14 -29.98
C GLN A 214 21.44 11.16 -31.50
N LEU A 215 22.08 12.15 -32.13
CA LEU A 215 22.40 12.10 -33.55
C LEU A 215 22.98 10.72 -33.83
N ASN A 216 22.38 10.00 -34.79
CA ASN A 216 23.07 8.92 -35.46
C ASN A 216 24.34 9.53 -36.06
N PHE A 217 25.49 9.29 -35.42
CA PHE A 217 26.80 9.69 -35.93
C PHE A 217 27.30 8.79 -37.07
N PHE A 218 26.40 7.99 -37.64
CA PHE A 218 26.65 7.06 -38.74
C PHE A 218 25.47 7.10 -39.71
N ASP A 219 25.25 8.25 -40.33
CA ASP A 219 24.61 8.39 -41.64
C ASP A 219 25.53 9.28 -42.51
#